data_AF-A0A964BVC7-F1
#
_entry.id   AF-A0A964BVC7-F1
#
_cell.length_a   1.000
_cell.length_b   1.000
_cell.length_c   1.000
_cell.angle_alpha   90.00
_cell.angle_beta   90.00
_cell.angle_gamma   90.00
#
_symmetry.space_group_name_H-M   'P 1'
#
loop_
_entity.id
_entity.type
_entity.pdbx_description
1 polymer ?
#
loop_
_entity_poly.entity_id
_entity_poly.type
_entity_poly.pdbx_seq_one_letter_code
_entity_poly.pdbx_strand_id
1 'polypeptide(L)'
;MSNTVFELVDRLPKDNMTVKALRALDFVVPGEWNNLVGFENTIRTVTGETDEDLIQQIGDRAIYLYNDKSEGYQRALWLYQTIDSAGSALGTAALANKVAQNVPFLSMLGNLTPKPEKAQTIDLSLKLVVELLAFCQINGIPGDSIGDFAASLGDYGGESLMRMAALVCFDGLIPLGPDFIMATQSWIQKLSPQDLQDNQAFKSIGGMIPGGNPAGQLGFIGESFSSVSGWMSSFVSDRGLTPQNVLGNLQSFVEISADKVDYVGAFLDMTTNYYEHTGVQTLARRLIERAVAEI
;
A
#
# COMPACT_ATOMS: atom_id res chain seq x y z
N MET A 1 -4.31 -8.36 -22.93
CA MET A 1 -2.99 -8.93 -22.55
C MET A 1 -2.68 -8.39 -21.17
N SER A 2 -2.53 -9.25 -20.16
CA SER A 2 -2.08 -8.82 -18.83
C SER A 2 -0.64 -8.33 -18.96
N ASN A 3 -0.33 -7.15 -18.43
CA ASN A 3 1.06 -6.68 -18.39
C ASN A 3 1.91 -7.72 -17.65
N THR A 4 3.10 -7.99 -18.18
CA THR A 4 4.10 -8.82 -17.51
C THR A 4 4.68 -8.07 -16.30
N VAL A 5 5.24 -8.78 -15.32
CA VAL A 5 5.79 -8.12 -14.11
C VAL A 5 6.85 -7.08 -14.45
N PHE A 6 7.72 -7.33 -15.42
CA PHE A 6 8.76 -6.38 -15.82
C PHE A 6 8.17 -5.09 -16.41
N GLU A 7 7.13 -5.18 -17.24
CA GLU A 7 6.46 -3.98 -17.78
C GLU A 7 5.85 -3.13 -16.66
N LEU A 8 5.39 -3.75 -15.58
CA LEU A 8 4.88 -3.02 -14.42
C LEU A 8 6.02 -2.30 -13.68
N VAL A 9 7.15 -2.97 -13.44
CA VAL A 9 8.32 -2.35 -12.79
C VAL A 9 8.92 -1.22 -13.65
N ASP A 10 8.99 -1.42 -14.96
CA ASP A 10 9.54 -0.43 -15.91
C ASP A 10 8.65 0.80 -16.06
N ARG A 11 7.34 0.64 -15.89
CA ARG A 11 6.36 1.73 -15.94
C ARG A 11 6.19 2.46 -14.61
N LEU A 12 6.83 1.99 -13.53
CA LEU A 12 6.76 2.70 -12.25
C LEU A 12 7.27 4.14 -12.41
N PRO A 13 6.52 5.13 -11.91
CA PRO A 13 6.89 6.53 -12.06
C PRO A 13 8.17 6.83 -11.29
N LYS A 14 9.12 7.50 -11.93
CA LYS A 14 10.34 8.02 -11.27
C LYS A 14 10.07 9.23 -10.37
N ASP A 15 9.08 10.04 -10.78
CA ASP A 15 8.60 11.21 -10.04
C ASP A 15 7.11 11.42 -10.34
N ASN A 16 6.28 11.36 -9.30
CA ASN A 16 4.87 11.73 -9.31
C ASN A 16 4.41 12.02 -7.88
N MET A 17 3.11 12.23 -7.67
CA MET A 17 2.58 12.50 -6.33
C MET A 17 2.80 11.34 -5.36
N THR A 18 2.62 10.08 -5.78
CA THR A 18 2.94 8.90 -4.95
C THR A 18 4.39 8.93 -4.48
N VAL A 19 5.35 9.11 -5.40
CA VAL A 19 6.78 9.14 -5.07
C VAL A 19 7.12 10.30 -4.14
N LYS A 20 6.52 11.48 -4.37
CA LYS A 20 6.72 12.67 -3.50
C LYS A 20 6.16 12.44 -2.10
N ALA A 21 4.97 11.87 -1.98
CA ALA A 21 4.37 11.53 -0.69
C ALA A 21 5.23 10.51 0.06
N LEU A 22 5.67 9.42 -0.61
CA LEU A 22 6.56 8.43 0.00
C LEU A 22 7.91 9.02 0.43
N ARG A 23 8.52 9.90 -0.39
CA ARG A 23 9.74 10.63 -0.01
C ARG A 23 9.53 11.53 1.21
N ALA A 24 8.34 12.09 1.38
CA ALA A 24 8.01 12.88 2.57
C ALA A 24 7.99 12.04 3.86
N LEU A 25 7.96 10.71 3.76
CA LEU A 25 8.06 9.79 4.89
C LEU A 25 9.48 9.26 5.13
N ASP A 26 10.49 9.75 4.42
CA ASP A 26 11.88 9.34 4.68
C ASP A 26 12.29 9.64 6.13
N PHE A 27 11.81 10.73 6.74
CA PHE A 27 12.07 10.99 8.17
C PHE A 27 11.47 9.92 9.12
N VAL A 28 10.47 9.17 8.67
CA VAL A 28 9.82 8.08 9.42
C VAL A 28 10.65 6.81 9.32
N VAL A 29 11.18 6.51 8.13
CA VAL A 29 11.98 5.30 7.85
C VAL A 29 13.25 5.68 7.07
N PRO A 30 14.23 6.33 7.72
CA PRO A 30 15.34 7.00 7.03
C PRO A 30 16.19 6.06 6.20
N GLY A 31 16.27 6.31 4.89
CA GLY A 31 17.10 5.54 3.96
C GLY A 31 16.58 4.13 3.67
N GLU A 32 15.48 3.71 4.27
CA GLU A 32 14.89 2.38 4.06
C GLU A 32 14.38 2.23 2.63
N TRP A 33 13.76 3.27 2.07
CA TRP A 33 13.15 3.19 0.76
C TRP A 33 13.82 4.11 -0.26
N ASN A 34 14.09 3.53 -1.42
CA ASN A 34 14.46 4.25 -2.62
C ASN A 34 13.44 3.91 -3.72
N ASN A 35 13.17 4.88 -4.60
CA ASN A 35 12.29 4.65 -5.74
C ASN A 35 13.00 3.84 -6.84
N LEU A 36 13.27 2.57 -6.55
CA LEU A 36 13.88 1.62 -7.47
C LEU A 36 12.86 1.24 -8.53
N VAL A 37 13.15 1.60 -9.79
CA VAL A 37 12.34 1.31 -10.96
C VAL A 37 13.21 0.74 -12.07
N GLY A 38 12.58 0.06 -13.03
CA GLY A 38 13.28 -0.71 -14.05
C GLY A 38 13.62 -2.11 -13.57
N PHE A 39 13.14 -3.13 -14.28
CA PHE A 39 13.28 -4.53 -13.86
C PHE A 39 14.74 -4.99 -13.81
N GLU A 40 15.50 -4.72 -14.88
CA GLU A 40 16.94 -5.02 -14.93
C GLU A 40 17.72 -4.24 -13.87
N ASN A 41 17.42 -2.95 -13.70
CA ASN A 41 18.02 -2.13 -12.64
C ASN A 41 17.71 -2.69 -11.25
N THR A 42 16.52 -3.26 -11.07
CA THR A 42 16.14 -3.95 -9.83
C THR A 42 16.97 -5.22 -9.64
N ILE A 43 17.18 -6.03 -10.68
CA ILE A 43 18.06 -7.21 -10.62
C ILE A 43 19.45 -6.79 -10.15
N ARG A 44 20.09 -5.85 -10.86
CA ARG A 44 21.44 -5.37 -10.51
C ARG A 44 21.53 -4.86 -9.07
N THR A 45 20.52 -4.13 -8.61
CA THR A 45 20.50 -3.56 -7.26
C THR A 45 20.31 -4.62 -6.18
N VAL A 46 19.44 -5.60 -6.41
CA VAL A 46 19.12 -6.66 -5.44
C VAL A 46 20.25 -7.69 -5.35
N THR A 47 20.86 -8.03 -6.49
CA THR A 47 21.81 -9.14 -6.57
C THR A 47 23.27 -8.69 -6.54
N GLY A 48 23.54 -7.44 -6.90
CA GLY A 48 24.90 -6.94 -7.14
C GLY A 48 25.54 -7.44 -8.43
N GLU A 49 24.76 -8.14 -9.29
CA GLU A 49 25.28 -8.76 -10.50
C GLU A 49 25.56 -7.73 -11.61
N THR A 50 26.62 -7.99 -12.38
CA THR A 50 27.05 -7.18 -13.52
C THR A 50 27.18 -8.00 -14.82
N ASP A 51 27.22 -9.33 -14.72
CA ASP A 51 27.23 -10.24 -15.86
C ASP A 51 25.85 -10.25 -16.55
N GLU A 52 25.83 -9.88 -17.83
CA GLU A 52 24.60 -9.74 -18.62
C GLU A 52 23.87 -11.08 -18.81
N ASP A 53 24.61 -12.18 -18.96
CA ASP A 53 24.02 -13.51 -19.17
C ASP A 53 23.35 -14.00 -17.88
N LEU A 54 23.95 -13.72 -16.71
CA LEU A 54 23.32 -14.06 -15.43
C LEU A 54 22.11 -13.17 -15.12
N ILE A 55 22.18 -11.87 -15.42
CA ILE A 55 21.04 -10.96 -15.28
C ILE A 55 19.86 -11.41 -16.13
N GLN A 56 20.11 -11.82 -17.38
CA GLN A 56 19.08 -12.36 -18.25
C GLN A 56 18.45 -13.64 -17.68
N GLN A 57 19.27 -14.58 -17.18
CA GLN A 57 18.77 -15.81 -16.56
C GLN A 57 17.88 -15.55 -15.34
N ILE A 58 18.30 -14.64 -14.45
CA ILE A 58 17.52 -14.21 -13.29
C ILE A 58 16.19 -13.60 -13.75
N GLY A 59 16.23 -12.73 -14.75
CA GLY A 59 15.04 -12.12 -15.33
C GLY A 59 14.05 -13.15 -15.88
N ASP A 60 14.53 -14.11 -16.67
CA ASP A 60 13.70 -15.16 -17.25
C ASP A 60 13.08 -16.07 -16.18
N ARG A 61 13.85 -16.41 -15.13
CA ARG A 61 13.33 -17.21 -14.01
C ARG A 61 12.29 -16.46 -13.20
N ALA A 62 12.50 -15.17 -12.93
CA ALA A 62 11.52 -14.33 -12.25
C ALA A 62 10.22 -14.19 -13.07
N ILE A 63 10.31 -14.08 -14.39
CA ILE A 63 9.14 -14.07 -15.29
C ILE A 63 8.41 -15.42 -15.23
N TYR A 64 9.14 -16.53 -15.21
CA TYR A 64 8.54 -17.85 -15.07
C TYR A 64 7.76 -17.97 -13.75
N LEU A 65 8.39 -17.62 -12.62
CA LEU A 65 7.77 -17.66 -11.29
C LEU A 65 6.52 -16.78 -11.20
N TYR A 66 6.56 -15.58 -11.78
CA TYR A 66 5.39 -14.69 -11.82
C TYR A 66 4.22 -15.25 -12.65
N ASN A 67 4.51 -15.98 -13.73
CA ASN A 67 3.49 -16.53 -14.60
C ASN A 67 2.91 -17.86 -14.11
N ASP A 68 3.56 -18.51 -13.15
CA ASP A 68 3.02 -19.68 -12.49
C ASP A 68 1.89 -19.29 -11.52
N LYS A 69 0.67 -19.69 -11.87
CA LYS A 69 -0.54 -19.38 -11.08
C LYS A 69 -0.55 -20.06 -9.70
N SER A 70 0.28 -21.07 -9.49
CA SER A 70 0.42 -21.71 -8.18
C SER A 70 1.18 -20.82 -7.18
N GLU A 71 2.05 -19.92 -7.66
CA GLU A 71 2.99 -19.12 -6.85
C GLU A 71 2.40 -17.87 -6.18
N GLY A 72 1.13 -17.52 -6.44
CA GLY A 72 0.44 -16.44 -5.71
C GLY A 72 0.81 -14.99 -6.07
N TYR A 73 1.95 -14.74 -6.72
CA TYR A 73 2.41 -13.38 -7.06
C TYR A 73 1.39 -12.53 -7.84
N GLN A 74 0.68 -13.12 -8.81
CA GLN A 74 -0.37 -12.41 -9.56
C GLN A 74 -1.56 -12.02 -8.68
N ARG A 75 -1.91 -12.84 -7.69
CA ARG A 75 -2.98 -12.55 -6.74
C ARG A 75 -2.57 -11.45 -5.76
N ALA A 76 -1.32 -11.48 -5.29
CA ALA A 76 -0.75 -10.41 -4.48
C ALA A 76 -0.75 -9.06 -5.22
N LEU A 77 -0.29 -9.05 -6.49
CA LEU A 77 -0.36 -7.84 -7.32
C LEU A 77 -1.78 -7.31 -7.45
N TRP A 78 -2.72 -8.21 -7.78
CA TRP A 78 -4.13 -7.84 -7.93
C TRP A 78 -4.69 -7.21 -6.66
N LEU A 79 -4.35 -7.75 -5.47
CA LEU A 79 -4.75 -7.16 -4.18
C LEU A 79 -4.22 -5.73 -4.03
N TYR A 80 -2.93 -5.50 -4.29
CA TYR A 80 -2.31 -4.18 -4.20
C TYR A 80 -2.92 -3.16 -5.17
N GLN A 81 -3.20 -3.57 -6.41
CA GLN A 81 -3.84 -2.70 -7.40
C GLN A 81 -5.32 -2.42 -7.07
N THR A 82 -6.01 -3.42 -6.52
CA THR A 82 -7.45 -3.32 -6.26
C THR A 82 -7.76 -2.41 -5.07
N ILE A 83 -6.95 -2.46 -4.01
CA ILE A 83 -7.23 -1.68 -2.81
C ILE A 83 -7.09 -0.17 -3.04
N ASP A 84 -6.10 0.26 -3.84
CA ASP A 84 -5.92 1.68 -4.20
C ASP A 84 -6.97 2.13 -5.24
N SER A 85 -7.34 1.27 -6.20
CA SER A 85 -8.28 1.64 -7.27
C SER A 85 -9.75 1.67 -6.83
N ALA A 86 -10.12 0.94 -5.78
CA ALA A 86 -11.50 0.88 -5.29
C ALA A 86 -12.02 2.21 -4.73
N GLY A 87 -11.13 3.12 -4.30
CA GLY A 87 -11.47 4.48 -3.89
C GLY A 87 -11.42 5.53 -5.01
N SER A 88 -10.74 5.24 -6.13
CA SER A 88 -10.36 6.23 -7.14
C SER A 88 -11.18 6.20 -8.43
N ALA A 89 -12.31 5.48 -8.46
CA ALA A 89 -13.20 5.32 -9.62
C ALA A 89 -13.73 6.64 -10.24
N LEU A 90 -13.47 7.79 -9.64
CA LEU A 90 -13.82 9.12 -10.14
C LEU A 90 -12.62 10.02 -10.52
N GLY A 91 -11.36 9.60 -10.28
CA GLY A 91 -10.19 10.49 -10.34
C GLY A 91 -9.28 10.34 -11.57
N THR A 92 -9.06 9.12 -12.07
CA THR A 92 -8.01 8.85 -13.07
C THR A 92 -8.30 9.43 -14.47
N ALA A 93 -9.55 9.40 -14.93
CA ALA A 93 -9.94 10.03 -16.19
C ALA A 93 -9.85 11.58 -16.14
N ALA A 94 -10.07 12.17 -14.96
CA ALA A 94 -9.96 13.61 -14.75
C ALA A 94 -8.50 14.06 -14.67
N LEU A 95 -7.58 13.24 -14.15
CA LEU A 95 -6.16 13.54 -14.05
C LEU A 95 -5.45 13.41 -15.41
N ALA A 96 -5.76 12.37 -16.19
CA ALA A 96 -5.16 12.14 -17.52
C ALA A 96 -5.44 13.27 -18.53
N ASN A 97 -6.66 13.81 -18.53
CA ASN A 97 -7.01 14.97 -19.36
C ASN A 97 -6.38 16.30 -18.88
N LYS A 98 -5.88 16.38 -17.63
CA LYS A 98 -5.50 17.65 -16.99
C LYS A 98 -4.00 17.91 -16.91
N VAL A 99 -3.15 16.88 -17.05
CA VAL A 99 -1.72 17.06 -17.37
C VAL A 99 -1.55 17.87 -18.66
N ALA A 100 -2.53 17.83 -19.56
CA ALA A 100 -2.56 18.61 -20.79
C ALA A 100 -3.01 20.09 -20.62
N GLN A 101 -3.60 20.51 -19.49
CA GLN A 101 -4.32 21.81 -19.39
C GLN A 101 -3.77 22.83 -18.38
N ASN A 102 -2.64 22.62 -17.69
CA ASN A 102 -2.05 23.59 -16.74
C ASN A 102 -3.09 24.19 -15.74
N VAL A 103 -4.02 23.37 -15.26
CA VAL A 103 -5.05 23.82 -14.31
C VAL A 103 -4.43 23.95 -12.92
N PRO A 104 -4.59 25.09 -12.22
CA PRO A 104 -4.12 25.24 -10.84
C PRO A 104 -4.77 24.17 -9.94
N PHE A 105 -3.92 23.37 -9.31
CA PHE A 105 -4.27 22.22 -8.49
C PHE A 105 -5.30 22.52 -7.39
N LEU A 106 -5.25 23.74 -6.85
CA LEU A 106 -6.16 24.29 -5.84
C LEU A 106 -7.65 24.27 -6.27
N SER A 107 -7.94 24.29 -7.58
CA SER A 107 -9.31 24.18 -8.09
C SER A 107 -9.92 22.77 -7.96
N MET A 108 -9.08 21.73 -7.77
CA MET A 108 -9.53 20.36 -7.53
C MET A 108 -9.93 20.11 -6.07
N LEU A 109 -9.50 20.97 -5.15
CA LEU A 109 -9.82 20.85 -3.71
C LEU A 109 -11.21 21.39 -3.35
N GLY A 110 -11.82 22.21 -4.22
CA GLY A 110 -13.08 22.91 -3.93
C GLY A 110 -14.30 22.01 -3.67
N ASN A 111 -14.23 20.73 -4.08
CA ASN A 111 -15.31 19.74 -3.93
C ASN A 111 -14.88 18.48 -3.15
N LEU A 112 -13.67 18.46 -2.57
CA LEU A 112 -13.28 17.34 -1.71
C LEU A 112 -14.07 17.44 -0.41
N THR A 113 -14.60 16.32 0.08
CA THR A 113 -15.24 16.22 1.39
C THR A 113 -14.44 15.21 2.19
N PRO A 114 -14.06 15.51 3.45
CA PRO A 114 -13.38 14.51 4.28
C PRO A 114 -14.25 13.25 4.36
N LYS A 115 -13.63 12.08 4.16
CA LYS A 115 -14.36 10.82 4.31
C LYS A 115 -14.83 10.71 5.77
N PRO A 116 -16.07 10.23 6.03
CA PRO A 116 -16.52 9.96 7.39
C PRO A 116 -15.58 8.97 8.11
N GLU A 117 -15.40 9.11 9.43
CA GLU A 117 -14.51 8.24 10.23
C GLU A 117 -14.75 6.75 10.02
N LYS A 118 -16.01 6.35 9.87
CA LYS A 118 -16.41 4.97 9.56
C LYS A 118 -15.80 4.48 8.24
N ALA A 119 -15.82 5.32 7.20
CA ALA A 119 -15.25 4.98 5.90
C ALA A 119 -13.72 4.89 5.97
N GLN A 120 -13.07 5.82 6.69
CA GLN A 120 -11.62 5.79 6.92
C GLN A 120 -11.19 4.55 7.71
N THR A 121 -11.97 4.15 8.72
CA THR A 121 -11.74 2.92 9.48
C THR A 121 -11.79 1.70 8.56
N ILE A 122 -12.79 1.61 7.68
CA ILE A 122 -12.89 0.49 6.73
C ILE A 122 -11.71 0.51 5.76
N ASP A 123 -11.34 1.68 5.22
CA ASP A 123 -10.22 1.86 4.29
C ASP A 123 -8.90 1.35 4.90
N LEU A 124 -8.52 1.89 6.06
CA LEU A 124 -7.33 1.49 6.82
C LEU A 124 -7.32 -0.01 7.13
N SER A 125 -8.46 -0.55 7.59
CA SER A 125 -8.56 -1.96 7.98
C SER A 125 -8.43 -2.90 6.77
N LEU A 126 -9.02 -2.53 5.63
CA LEU A 126 -8.93 -3.32 4.40
C LEU A 126 -7.54 -3.24 3.78
N LYS A 127 -6.88 -2.08 3.82
CA LYS A 127 -5.47 -1.92 3.41
C LYS A 127 -4.53 -2.80 4.24
N LEU A 128 -4.73 -2.87 5.55
CA LEU A 128 -3.99 -3.80 6.40
C LEU A 128 -4.26 -5.27 6.03
N VAL A 129 -5.53 -5.65 5.84
CA VAL A 129 -5.90 -7.01 5.44
C VAL A 129 -5.33 -7.36 4.07
N VAL A 130 -5.28 -6.41 3.13
CA VAL A 130 -4.63 -6.60 1.83
C VAL A 130 -3.14 -6.87 1.98
N GLU A 131 -2.45 -6.17 2.87
CA GLU A 131 -1.05 -6.45 3.16
C GLU A 131 -0.86 -7.88 3.69
N LEU A 132 -1.67 -8.29 4.65
CA LEU A 132 -1.67 -9.65 5.19
C LEU A 132 -1.90 -10.70 4.08
N LEU A 133 -2.95 -10.51 3.29
CA LEU A 133 -3.30 -11.46 2.23
C LEU A 133 -2.21 -11.54 1.18
N ALA A 134 -1.65 -10.39 0.77
CA ALA A 134 -0.56 -10.35 -0.18
C ALA A 134 0.72 -11.00 0.38
N PHE A 135 1.04 -10.77 1.66
CA PHE A 135 2.10 -11.48 2.36
C PHE A 135 1.89 -13.00 2.28
N CYS A 136 0.67 -13.49 2.56
CA CYS A 136 0.38 -14.91 2.49
C CYS A 136 0.55 -15.47 1.08
N GLN A 137 0.06 -14.74 0.06
CA GLN A 137 0.19 -15.14 -1.34
C GLN A 137 1.65 -15.20 -1.80
N ILE A 138 2.47 -14.21 -1.44
CA ILE A 138 3.89 -14.11 -1.82
C ILE A 138 4.71 -15.24 -1.19
N ASN A 139 4.36 -15.65 0.03
CA ASN A 139 5.09 -16.68 0.77
C ASN A 139 4.50 -18.08 0.60
N GLY A 140 3.43 -18.24 -0.21
CA GLY A 140 2.79 -19.54 -0.44
C GLY A 140 2.13 -20.15 0.80
N ILE A 141 1.73 -19.33 1.77
CA ILE A 141 1.06 -19.78 3.01
C ILE A 141 -0.44 -19.50 2.98
N PRO A 142 -1.26 -20.18 3.81
CA PRO A 142 -2.70 -19.95 3.89
C PRO A 142 -3.05 -18.48 4.19
N GLY A 143 -4.10 -17.98 3.56
CA GLY A 143 -4.51 -16.56 3.64
C GLY A 143 -5.03 -16.10 5.01
N ASP A 144 -5.18 -17.00 5.97
CA ASP A 144 -5.58 -16.74 7.35
C ASP A 144 -4.42 -16.76 8.35
N SER A 145 -3.17 -16.75 7.86
CA SER A 145 -1.95 -16.80 8.67
C SER A 145 -1.61 -15.46 9.35
N ILE A 146 -2.52 -14.95 10.19
CA ILE A 146 -2.38 -13.66 10.90
C ILE A 146 -1.10 -13.63 11.75
N GLY A 147 -0.78 -14.73 12.45
CA GLY A 147 0.39 -14.82 13.32
C GLY A 147 1.71 -14.68 12.57
N ASP A 148 1.84 -15.36 11.42
CA ASP A 148 3.04 -15.31 10.58
C ASP A 148 3.22 -13.91 9.98
N PHE A 149 2.13 -13.27 9.58
CA PHE A 149 2.16 -11.88 9.12
C PHE A 149 2.58 -10.92 10.24
N ALA A 150 1.97 -11.02 11.43
CA ALA A 150 2.29 -10.14 12.55
C ALA A 150 3.76 -10.29 12.99
N ALA A 151 4.30 -11.51 12.96
CA ALA A 151 5.71 -11.77 13.23
C ALA A 151 6.63 -11.15 12.16
N SER A 152 6.27 -11.27 10.88
CA SER A 152 7.13 -10.78 9.79
C SER A 152 7.29 -9.26 9.76
N LEU A 153 6.37 -8.49 10.36
CA LEU A 153 6.48 -7.03 10.47
C LEU A 153 7.74 -6.56 11.20
N GLY A 154 8.36 -7.40 12.03
CA GLY A 154 9.65 -7.12 12.66
C GLY A 154 10.83 -7.13 11.66
N ASP A 155 10.68 -7.85 10.55
CA ASP A 155 11.69 -8.02 9.50
C ASP A 155 11.36 -7.20 8.23
N TYR A 156 10.29 -6.39 8.26
CA TYR A 156 9.95 -5.51 7.16
C TYR A 156 11.04 -4.44 6.99
N GLY A 157 11.56 -4.33 5.77
CA GLY A 157 12.44 -3.26 5.32
C GLY A 157 12.02 -2.76 3.94
N GLY A 158 12.76 -1.78 3.39
CA GLY A 158 12.59 -1.40 2.00
C GLY A 158 11.20 -0.87 1.66
N GLU A 159 10.70 -1.28 0.50
CA GLU A 159 9.38 -0.93 -0.01
C GLU A 159 8.22 -1.46 0.85
N SER A 160 8.37 -2.59 1.55
CA SER A 160 7.32 -3.14 2.42
C SER A 160 7.19 -2.33 3.70
N LEU A 161 8.31 -1.95 4.31
CA LEU A 161 8.31 -1.07 5.48
C LEU A 161 7.79 0.32 5.15
N MET A 162 8.19 0.88 4.01
CA MET A 162 7.67 2.18 3.53
C MET A 162 6.16 2.14 3.27
N ARG A 163 5.61 1.05 2.71
CA ARG A 163 4.15 0.89 2.56
C ARG A 163 3.44 0.91 3.90
N MET A 164 3.97 0.21 4.90
CA MET A 164 3.39 0.20 6.24
C MET A 164 3.55 1.55 6.95
N ALA A 165 4.66 2.27 6.73
CA ALA A 165 4.83 3.64 7.19
C ALA A 165 3.76 4.57 6.57
N ALA A 166 3.52 4.44 5.27
CA ALA A 166 2.47 5.18 4.56
C ALA A 166 1.08 4.83 5.08
N LEU A 167 0.77 3.56 5.33
CA LEU A 167 -0.49 3.14 5.96
C LEU A 167 -0.70 3.84 7.32
N VAL A 168 0.30 3.78 8.21
CA VAL A 168 0.21 4.40 9.53
C VAL A 168 0.07 5.93 9.43
N CYS A 169 0.82 6.57 8.53
CA CYS A 169 0.86 8.03 8.44
C CYS A 169 -0.34 8.60 7.68
N PHE A 170 -0.64 8.06 6.50
CA PHE A 170 -1.61 8.62 5.55
C PHE A 170 -3.04 8.13 5.80
N ASP A 171 -3.21 6.89 6.27
CA ASP A 171 -4.53 6.29 6.53
C ASP A 171 -4.88 6.20 8.02
N GLY A 172 -3.87 6.23 8.89
CA GLY A 172 -4.04 6.32 10.34
C GLY A 172 -4.00 7.76 10.84
N LEU A 173 -2.79 8.27 11.05
CA LEU A 173 -2.53 9.52 11.78
C LEU A 173 -3.21 10.75 11.17
N ILE A 174 -3.11 10.94 9.85
CA ILE A 174 -3.69 12.11 9.18
C ILE A 174 -5.22 12.14 9.28
N PRO A 175 -5.96 11.10 8.84
CA PRO A 175 -7.42 11.18 8.79
C PRO A 175 -8.10 10.85 10.13
N LEU A 176 -7.48 10.06 11.01
CA LEU A 176 -8.09 9.57 12.26
C LEU A 176 -7.42 10.12 13.52
N GLY A 177 -6.32 10.87 13.38
CA GLY A 177 -5.66 11.55 14.50
C GLY A 177 -4.69 10.65 15.30
N PRO A 178 -4.16 11.16 16.43
CA PRO A 178 -3.11 10.48 17.20
C PRO A 178 -3.59 9.17 17.84
N ASP A 179 -4.88 9.06 18.14
CA ASP A 179 -5.49 7.88 18.77
C ASP A 179 -6.09 6.89 17.76
N PHE A 180 -5.67 6.96 16.49
CA PHE A 180 -6.30 6.20 15.40
C PHE A 180 -6.42 4.71 15.69
N ILE A 181 -5.44 4.09 16.34
CA ILE A 181 -5.46 2.65 16.65
C ILE A 181 -6.67 2.30 17.53
N MET A 182 -6.89 3.05 18.61
CA MET A 182 -8.02 2.86 19.52
C MET A 182 -9.35 3.24 18.84
N ALA A 183 -9.35 4.31 18.05
CA ALA A 183 -10.52 4.75 17.30
C ALA A 183 -10.97 3.69 16.28
N THR A 184 -10.04 3.14 15.51
CA THR A 184 -10.29 2.08 14.52
C THR A 184 -10.80 0.81 15.20
N GLN A 185 -10.18 0.35 16.30
CA GLN A 185 -10.69 -0.80 17.06
C GLN A 185 -12.13 -0.57 17.56
N SER A 186 -12.40 0.61 18.10
CA SER A 186 -13.74 0.98 18.58
C SER A 186 -14.77 1.03 17.46
N TRP A 187 -14.38 1.48 16.26
CA TRP A 187 -15.23 1.53 15.09
C TRP A 187 -15.47 0.14 14.51
N ILE A 188 -14.46 -0.72 14.39
CA ILE A 188 -14.60 -2.11 13.95
C ILE A 188 -15.64 -2.85 14.79
N GLN A 189 -15.62 -2.69 16.11
CA GLN A 189 -16.60 -3.30 17.02
C GLN A 189 -18.05 -2.82 16.79
N LYS A 190 -18.22 -1.63 16.20
CA LYS A 190 -19.53 -1.05 15.86
C LYS A 190 -19.97 -1.36 14.44
N LEU A 191 -19.08 -1.88 13.59
CA LEU A 191 -19.43 -2.24 12.21
C LEU A 191 -20.39 -3.43 12.21
N SER A 192 -21.31 -3.39 11.26
CA SER A 192 -22.14 -4.52 10.89
C SER A 192 -21.61 -5.14 9.59
N PRO A 193 -21.97 -6.41 9.28
CA PRO A 193 -21.61 -7.01 8.00
C PRO A 193 -22.15 -6.23 6.79
N GLN A 194 -23.30 -5.54 6.94
CA GLN A 194 -23.87 -4.70 5.90
C GLN A 194 -22.95 -3.51 5.56
N ASP A 195 -22.29 -2.94 6.57
CA ASP A 195 -21.38 -1.81 6.37
C ASP A 195 -20.17 -2.17 5.50
N LEU A 196 -19.68 -3.40 5.63
CA LEU A 196 -18.66 -3.95 4.75
C LEU A 196 -19.24 -4.19 3.35
N GLN A 197 -20.41 -4.82 3.27
CA GLN A 197 -21.04 -5.12 1.99
C GLN A 197 -21.42 -3.88 1.19
N ASP A 198 -21.60 -2.72 1.79
CA ASP A 198 -21.84 -1.46 1.09
C ASP A 198 -20.54 -0.81 0.59
N ASN A 199 -19.39 -1.19 1.16
CA ASN A 199 -18.08 -0.64 0.80
C ASN A 199 -17.54 -1.25 -0.51
N GLN A 200 -17.15 -0.40 -1.46
CA GLN A 200 -16.70 -0.84 -2.79
C GLN A 200 -15.38 -1.63 -2.75
N ALA A 201 -14.43 -1.26 -1.89
CA ALA A 201 -13.18 -2.00 -1.76
C ALA A 201 -13.44 -3.41 -1.24
N PHE A 202 -14.26 -3.55 -0.19
CA PHE A 202 -14.68 -4.85 0.31
C PHE A 202 -15.39 -5.69 -0.75
N LYS A 203 -16.29 -5.10 -1.57
CA LYS A 203 -16.92 -5.84 -2.68
C LYS A 203 -15.89 -6.40 -3.67
N SER A 204 -14.82 -5.66 -3.94
CA SER A 204 -13.80 -6.07 -4.90
C SER A 204 -12.90 -7.20 -4.36
N ILE A 205 -12.48 -7.13 -3.10
CA ILE A 205 -11.52 -8.09 -2.51
C ILE A 205 -12.17 -9.15 -1.60
N GLY A 206 -13.44 -9.00 -1.26
CA GLY A 206 -14.11 -9.79 -0.22
C GLY A 206 -14.05 -11.30 -0.47
N GLY A 207 -14.02 -11.75 -1.72
CA GLY A 207 -13.85 -13.16 -2.05
C GLY A 207 -12.52 -13.78 -1.58
N MET A 208 -11.51 -12.96 -1.28
CA MET A 208 -10.20 -13.39 -0.78
C MET A 208 -10.07 -13.29 0.74
N ILE A 209 -10.98 -12.59 1.41
CA ILE A 209 -10.93 -12.40 2.88
C ILE A 209 -11.47 -13.67 3.56
N PRO A 210 -10.69 -14.34 4.44
CA PRO A 210 -11.13 -15.48 5.22
C PRO A 210 -12.36 -15.18 6.11
N GLY A 211 -13.07 -16.24 6.51
CA GLY A 211 -14.25 -16.14 7.39
C GLY A 211 -15.57 -16.62 6.76
N GLY A 212 -15.57 -16.98 5.48
CA GLY A 212 -16.65 -17.72 4.80
C GLY A 212 -17.94 -16.95 4.54
N ASN A 213 -18.28 -15.95 5.34
CA ASN A 213 -19.40 -15.04 5.15
C ASN A 213 -19.04 -13.63 5.67
N PRO A 214 -19.83 -12.58 5.34
CA PRO A 214 -19.52 -11.21 5.73
C PRO A 214 -19.31 -10.98 7.24
N ALA A 215 -19.98 -11.74 8.11
CA ALA A 215 -19.79 -11.64 9.55
C ALA A 215 -18.45 -12.26 9.99
N GLY A 216 -18.09 -13.42 9.45
CA GLY A 216 -16.78 -14.03 9.68
C GLY A 216 -15.64 -13.18 9.10
N GLN A 217 -15.86 -12.55 7.95
CA GLN A 217 -14.89 -11.63 7.32
C GLN A 217 -14.69 -10.37 8.15
N LEU A 218 -15.76 -9.82 8.75
CA LEU A 218 -15.64 -8.74 9.73
C LEU A 218 -14.83 -9.17 10.95
N GLY A 219 -15.05 -10.40 11.44
CA GLY A 219 -14.26 -11.00 12.52
C GLY A 219 -12.77 -11.07 12.15
N PHE A 220 -12.46 -11.61 10.98
CA PHE A 220 -11.09 -11.71 10.46
C PHE A 220 -10.41 -10.34 10.33
N ILE A 221 -11.11 -9.32 9.83
CA ILE A 221 -10.61 -7.93 9.75
C ILE A 221 -10.27 -7.41 11.16
N GLY A 222 -11.16 -7.63 12.13
CA GLY A 222 -10.92 -7.21 13.51
C GLY A 222 -9.74 -7.92 14.18
N GLU A 223 -9.62 -9.23 14.00
CA GLU A 223 -8.50 -10.03 14.51
C GLU A 223 -7.17 -9.62 13.88
N SER A 224 -7.17 -9.37 12.56
CA SER A 224 -5.99 -8.91 11.82
C SER A 224 -5.51 -7.54 12.34
N PHE A 225 -6.43 -6.58 12.49
CA PHE A 225 -6.09 -5.25 13.01
C PHE A 225 -5.60 -5.32 14.47
N SER A 226 -6.28 -6.10 15.31
CA SER A 226 -5.88 -6.28 16.71
C SER A 226 -4.51 -6.92 16.85
N SER A 227 -4.12 -7.82 15.94
CA SER A 227 -2.82 -8.51 16.01
C SER A 227 -1.65 -7.59 15.65
N VAL A 228 -1.91 -6.55 14.83
CA VAL A 228 -0.89 -5.60 14.36
C VAL A 228 -0.88 -4.30 15.18
N SER A 229 -1.87 -4.05 16.03
CA SER A 229 -1.96 -2.81 16.81
C SER A 229 -0.72 -2.55 17.68
N GLY A 230 -0.15 -3.59 18.29
CA GLY A 230 1.08 -3.46 19.08
C GLY A 230 2.29 -3.00 18.26
N TRP A 231 2.42 -3.51 17.03
CA TRP A 231 3.45 -3.05 16.09
C TRP A 231 3.22 -1.59 15.70
N MET A 232 1.99 -1.20 15.33
CA MET A 232 1.66 0.19 14.98
C MET A 232 1.92 1.16 16.14
N SER A 233 1.54 0.79 17.37
CA SER A 233 1.78 1.60 18.56
C SER A 233 3.28 1.80 18.80
N SER A 234 4.08 0.74 18.69
CA SER A 234 5.54 0.82 18.84
C SER A 234 6.15 1.67 17.72
N PHE A 235 5.73 1.45 16.48
CA PHE A 235 6.18 2.21 15.32
C PHE A 235 5.94 3.72 15.47
N VAL A 236 4.75 4.12 15.93
CA VAL A 236 4.39 5.53 16.21
C VAL A 236 5.22 6.09 17.35
N SER A 237 5.32 5.35 18.46
CA SER A 237 6.03 5.78 19.67
C SER A 237 7.53 5.97 19.42
N ASP A 238 8.18 4.96 18.85
CA ASP A 238 9.64 4.91 18.64
C ASP A 238 10.12 6.02 17.68
N ARG A 239 9.24 6.46 16.77
CA ARG A 239 9.52 7.51 15.79
C ARG A 239 8.94 8.87 16.17
N GLY A 240 8.27 8.97 17.32
CA GLY A 240 7.64 10.21 17.78
C GLY A 240 6.64 10.79 16.77
N LEU A 241 5.86 9.93 16.10
CA LEU A 241 4.97 10.36 15.02
C LEU A 241 3.75 11.09 15.58
N THR A 242 3.42 12.21 14.95
CA THR A 242 2.22 12.99 15.24
C THR A 242 1.56 13.42 13.93
N PRO A 243 0.25 13.68 13.90
CA PRO A 243 -0.37 14.24 12.69
C PRO A 243 0.36 15.50 12.20
N GLN A 244 0.83 16.35 13.13
CA GLN A 244 1.50 17.61 12.81
C GLN A 244 2.86 17.42 12.13
N ASN A 245 3.69 16.48 12.60
CA ASN A 245 5.00 16.29 11.98
C ASN A 245 4.92 15.56 10.63
N VAL A 246 3.96 14.65 10.47
CA VAL A 246 3.69 14.01 9.17
C VAL A 246 3.21 15.06 8.17
N LEU A 247 2.24 15.89 8.54
CA LEU A 247 1.72 16.96 7.68
C LEU A 247 2.80 18.00 7.34
N GLY A 248 3.60 18.42 8.32
CA GLY A 248 4.69 19.38 8.10
C GLY A 248 5.74 18.88 7.11
N ASN A 249 6.08 17.58 7.16
CA ASN A 249 6.98 16.97 6.18
C ASN A 249 6.32 16.87 4.80
N LEU A 250 5.05 16.46 4.71
CA LEU A 250 4.31 16.41 3.44
C LEU A 250 4.24 17.75 2.72
N GLN A 251 4.03 18.85 3.45
CA GLN A 251 4.00 20.21 2.90
C GLN A 251 5.31 20.62 2.21
N SER A 252 6.43 19.97 2.53
CA SER A 252 7.71 20.23 1.86
C SER A 252 7.80 19.60 0.46
N PHE A 253 6.92 18.64 0.15
CA PHE A 253 6.91 17.89 -1.12
C PHE A 253 5.63 18.10 -1.93
N VAL A 254 4.55 18.56 -1.28
CA VAL A 254 3.23 18.78 -1.87
C VAL A 254 2.76 20.17 -1.48
N GLU A 255 2.36 20.98 -2.46
CA GLU A 255 1.74 22.30 -2.23
C GLU A 255 0.35 22.14 -1.58
N ILE A 256 0.33 21.98 -0.26
CA ILE A 256 -0.89 21.93 0.54
C ILE A 256 -1.03 23.27 1.25
N SER A 257 -2.13 23.99 0.99
CA SER A 257 -2.42 25.22 1.72
C SER A 257 -2.85 24.91 3.16
N ALA A 258 -2.44 25.77 4.11
CA ALA A 258 -2.66 25.55 5.54
C ALA A 258 -4.15 25.48 5.94
N ASP A 259 -5.05 26.07 5.15
CA ASP A 259 -6.50 26.05 5.32
C ASP A 259 -7.16 24.75 4.82
N LYS A 260 -6.38 23.80 4.29
CA LYS A 260 -6.87 22.55 3.69
C LYS A 260 -6.38 21.28 4.38
N VAL A 261 -5.86 21.40 5.60
CA VAL A 261 -5.34 20.28 6.40
C VAL A 261 -6.36 19.15 6.54
N ASP A 262 -7.63 19.47 6.80
CA ASP A 262 -8.71 18.49 6.95
C ASP A 262 -9.02 17.69 5.66
N TYR A 263 -8.53 18.17 4.51
CA TYR A 263 -8.71 17.54 3.20
C TYR A 263 -7.48 16.75 2.75
N VAL A 264 -6.37 16.78 3.50
CA VAL A 264 -5.11 16.15 3.10
C VAL A 264 -5.25 14.64 2.95
N GLY A 265 -5.96 13.96 3.85
CA GLY A 265 -6.21 12.53 3.72
C GLY A 265 -6.94 12.18 2.42
N ALA A 266 -8.05 12.86 2.12
CA ALA A 266 -8.81 12.65 0.89
C ALA A 266 -7.99 13.02 -0.37
N PHE A 267 -7.12 14.02 -0.24
CA PHE A 267 -6.20 14.43 -1.28
C PHE A 267 -5.15 13.34 -1.58
N LEU A 268 -4.53 12.76 -0.55
CA LEU A 268 -3.57 11.67 -0.68
C LEU A 268 -4.23 10.44 -1.30
N ASP A 269 -5.43 10.07 -0.84
CA ASP A 269 -6.20 8.95 -1.40
C ASP A 269 -6.50 9.12 -2.90
N MET A 270 -6.78 10.35 -3.35
CA MET A 270 -7.12 10.61 -4.75
C MET A 270 -5.89 10.64 -5.67
N THR A 271 -4.72 10.99 -5.13
CA THR A 271 -3.55 11.34 -5.94
C THR A 271 -2.37 10.40 -5.77
N THR A 272 -2.42 9.50 -4.80
CA THR A 272 -1.39 8.49 -4.55
C THR A 272 -1.96 7.08 -4.76
N ASN A 273 -1.10 6.19 -5.23
CA ASN A 273 -1.36 4.74 -5.34
C ASN A 273 -0.17 4.01 -4.72
N TYR A 274 0.05 4.24 -3.42
CA TYR A 274 1.28 3.79 -2.77
C TYR A 274 1.28 2.29 -2.49
N TYR A 275 0.11 1.64 -2.33
CA TYR A 275 0.01 0.18 -2.24
C TYR A 275 0.40 -0.46 -3.57
N GLU A 276 -0.12 0.03 -4.69
CA GLU A 276 0.29 -0.47 -6.02
C GLU A 276 1.78 -0.22 -6.26
N HIS A 277 2.26 1.01 -6.05
CA HIS A 277 3.64 1.39 -6.36
C HIS A 277 4.65 0.53 -5.59
N THR A 278 4.53 0.50 -4.26
CA THR A 278 5.44 -0.29 -3.43
C THR A 278 5.15 -1.79 -3.56
N GLY A 279 3.91 -2.20 -3.86
CA GLY A 279 3.52 -3.58 -4.08
C GLY A 279 4.21 -4.20 -5.29
N VAL A 280 4.26 -3.47 -6.41
CA VAL A 280 5.04 -3.86 -7.59
C VAL A 280 6.52 -3.99 -7.26
N GLN A 281 7.08 -3.07 -6.45
CA GLN A 281 8.47 -3.15 -5.99
C GLN A 281 8.72 -4.41 -5.14
N THR A 282 7.81 -4.73 -4.20
CA THR A 282 7.94 -5.94 -3.36
C THR A 282 7.94 -7.19 -4.20
N LEU A 283 7.02 -7.29 -5.16
CA LEU A 283 6.95 -8.45 -6.04
C LEU A 283 8.21 -8.59 -6.88
N ALA A 284 8.71 -7.49 -7.45
CA ALA A 284 9.95 -7.49 -8.21
C ALA A 284 11.11 -8.02 -7.38
N ARG A 285 11.32 -7.46 -6.18
CA ARG A 285 12.37 -7.91 -5.27
C ARG A 285 12.24 -9.39 -4.92
N ARG A 286 11.06 -9.83 -4.48
CA ARG A 286 10.83 -11.23 -4.06
C ARG A 286 11.00 -12.23 -5.19
N LEU A 287 10.54 -11.90 -6.38
CA LEU A 287 10.75 -12.74 -7.58
C LEU A 287 12.23 -12.84 -7.93
N ILE A 288 12.98 -11.74 -7.83
CA ILE A 288 14.41 -11.71 -8.13
C ILE A 288 15.20 -12.48 -7.07
N GLU A 289 14.94 -12.25 -5.79
CA GLU A 289 15.58 -12.98 -4.67
C GLU A 289 15.39 -14.49 -4.84
N ARG A 290 14.15 -14.92 -5.17
CA ARG A 290 13.85 -16.32 -5.39
C ARG A 290 14.46 -16.85 -6.68
N ALA A 291 14.42 -16.09 -7.76
CA ALA A 291 15.01 -16.48 -9.03
C ALA A 291 16.51 -16.76 -8.90
N VAL A 292 17.24 -15.89 -8.19
CA VAL A 292 18.67 -16.10 -7.90
C VAL A 292 18.91 -17.34 -7.04
N ALA A 293 18.05 -17.61 -6.07
CA ALA A 293 18.20 -18.79 -5.21
C ALA A 293 17.93 -20.12 -5.93
N GLU A 294 17.24 -20.09 -7.07
CA GLU A 294 16.85 -21.27 -7.84
C GLU A 294 17.73 -21.55 -9.08
N ILE A 295 18.62 -20.62 -9.44
CA ILE A 295 19.60 -20.75 -10.53
C ILE A 295 20.95 -21.17 -9.94
#